data_AF-A0A8T5F9C0-F1
#
_entry.id   AF-A0A8T5F9C0-F1
#
_cell.length_a   1.000
_cell.length_b   1.000
_cell.length_c   1.000
_cell.angle_alpha   90.00
_cell.angle_beta   90.00
_cell.angle_gamma   90.00
#
_symmetry.space_group_name_H-M   'P 1'
#
loop_
_entity.id
_entity.type
_entity.pdbx_description
1 polymer ?
#
loop_
_entity_poly.entity_id
_entity_poly.type
_entity_poly.pdbx_seq_one_letter_code
_entity_poly.pdbx_strand_id
1 'polypeptide(L)'
;MPQDEYQPKSVLFRNQDFTQYISAGMGIIDFGSYFDNEMSKNKFIIKFIKQVKLAIDHKVCKVPKDYNFPEKEAYCLDAIWNGTCYYGVLKNPFLRRFHYIKPEEPYDEIVQLPKFRNMIPNQKISDETLLIQIRESIPLKYAFEGSSYATLINDAGLTHQMSDGSMPKFTQQDMTSLTMKSYHITRQVFNSLMEDFEYFFNENWNIISISFQKIIDHSGMGLGMEDFIEKQDSFIAGVD
;
A
#
# COMPACT_ATOMS: atom_id res chain seq x y z
N MET A 1 -7.76 -27.39 -36.33
CA MET A 1 -7.56 -25.98 -35.94
C MET A 1 -8.90 -25.28 -36.11
N PRO A 2 -9.34 -24.51 -35.10
CA PRO A 2 -8.69 -23.25 -34.77
C PRO A 2 -8.11 -23.22 -33.35
N GLN A 3 -7.03 -22.45 -33.20
CA GLN A 3 -6.47 -22.02 -31.93
C GLN A 3 -7.40 -20.98 -31.31
N ASP A 4 -8.00 -21.30 -30.17
CA ASP A 4 -8.59 -20.27 -29.31
C ASP A 4 -7.47 -19.63 -28.47
N GLU A 5 -6.65 -18.79 -29.11
CA GLU A 5 -5.87 -17.78 -28.40
C GLU A 5 -6.81 -16.63 -27.99
N TYR A 6 -7.44 -16.82 -26.84
CA TYR A 6 -8.22 -15.82 -26.09
C TYR A 6 -7.25 -15.20 -25.06
N GLN A 7 -6.90 -13.91 -24.97
CA GLN A 7 -7.45 -12.62 -25.40
C GLN A 7 -6.29 -11.59 -25.34
N PRO A 8 -6.23 -10.54 -26.19
CA PRO A 8 -5.62 -9.29 -25.76
C PRO A 8 -6.69 -8.43 -25.08
N LYS A 9 -6.64 -8.32 -23.75
CA LYS A 9 -7.17 -7.14 -23.04
C LYS A 9 -6.02 -6.22 -22.62
N SER A 10 -5.09 -5.97 -23.53
CA SER A 10 -4.34 -4.73 -23.47
C SER A 10 -5.23 -3.67 -24.12
N VAL A 11 -6.04 -2.98 -23.32
CA VAL A 11 -6.52 -1.65 -23.71
C VAL A 11 -5.28 -0.75 -23.64
N LEU A 12 -4.41 -0.88 -24.63
CA LEU A 12 -3.30 0.03 -24.87
C LEU A 12 -3.95 1.31 -25.38
N PHE A 13 -4.05 2.28 -24.47
CA PHE A 13 -4.09 3.72 -24.70
C PHE A 13 -4.33 4.12 -26.16
N ARG A 14 -5.60 4.19 -26.57
CA ARG A 14 -5.95 4.92 -27.78
C ARG A 14 -6.14 6.40 -27.40
N ASN A 15 -5.17 7.21 -27.80
CA ASN A 15 -5.25 8.67 -27.98
C ASN A 15 -5.37 9.58 -26.75
N GLN A 16 -5.25 9.09 -25.51
CA GLN A 16 -5.06 10.02 -24.38
C GLN A 16 -3.58 10.38 -24.27
N ASP A 17 -3.30 11.68 -24.30
CA ASP A 17 -2.00 12.22 -23.94
C ASP A 17 -1.61 11.65 -22.56
N PHE A 18 -0.45 11.01 -22.48
CA PHE A 18 0.03 10.34 -21.27
C PHE A 18 0.05 11.29 -20.07
N THR A 19 0.35 12.56 -20.32
CA THR A 19 0.26 13.63 -19.32
C THR A 19 -1.15 13.79 -18.78
N GLN A 20 -2.16 13.79 -19.65
CA GLN A 20 -3.55 13.91 -19.23
C GLN A 20 -3.97 12.70 -18.38
N TYR A 21 -3.48 11.50 -18.70
CA TYR A 21 -3.70 10.32 -17.89
C TYR A 21 -3.08 10.47 -16.49
N ILE A 22 -1.82 10.93 -16.39
CA ILE A 22 -1.17 11.15 -15.09
C ILE A 22 -1.91 12.24 -14.31
N SER A 23 -2.21 13.37 -14.95
CA SER A 23 -2.93 14.49 -14.33
C SER A 23 -4.32 14.08 -13.83
N ALA A 24 -5.08 13.33 -14.63
CA ALA A 24 -6.38 12.82 -14.22
C ALA A 24 -6.25 11.81 -13.07
N GLY A 25 -5.25 10.92 -13.11
CA GLY A 25 -4.99 9.95 -12.05
C GLY A 25 -4.65 10.62 -10.71
N MET A 26 -3.75 11.61 -10.73
CA MET A 26 -3.40 12.41 -9.56
C MET A 26 -4.62 13.20 -9.05
N GLY A 27 -5.37 13.83 -9.95
CA GLY A 27 -6.61 14.53 -9.59
C GLY A 27 -7.62 13.61 -8.90
N ILE A 28 -7.85 12.40 -9.40
CA ILE A 28 -8.74 11.42 -8.74
C ILE A 28 -8.27 11.11 -7.32
N ILE A 29 -6.95 10.98 -7.11
CA ILE A 29 -6.36 10.69 -5.79
C ILE A 29 -6.55 11.86 -4.82
N ASP A 30 -6.32 13.09 -5.29
CA ASP A 30 -6.40 14.31 -4.49
C ASP A 30 -7.85 14.67 -4.12
N PHE A 31 -8.79 14.45 -5.05
CA PHE A 31 -10.22 14.64 -4.82
C PHE A 31 -10.85 13.37 -4.25
N GLY A 32 -10.50 13.03 -3.00
CA GLY A 32 -10.86 11.79 -2.30
C GLY A 32 -12.35 11.42 -2.23
N SER A 33 -13.27 12.28 -2.72
CA SER A 33 -14.69 11.98 -2.88
C SER A 33 -14.98 10.87 -3.90
N TYR A 34 -14.02 10.49 -4.75
CA TYR A 34 -14.16 9.36 -5.70
C TYR A 34 -14.00 7.98 -5.05
N PHE A 35 -13.60 7.90 -3.78
CA PHE A 35 -13.36 6.62 -3.10
C PHE A 35 -14.29 6.44 -1.91
N ASP A 36 -14.89 5.23 -1.82
CA ASP A 36 -15.76 4.85 -0.70
C ASP A 36 -15.03 4.81 0.64
N ASN A 37 -13.71 4.59 0.62
CA ASN A 37 -12.83 4.56 1.79
C ASN A 37 -11.35 4.61 1.38
N GLU A 38 -10.50 4.77 2.39
CA GLU A 38 -9.04 4.88 2.26
C GLU A 38 -8.39 3.65 1.61
N MET A 39 -8.90 2.43 1.86
CA MET A 39 -8.37 1.21 1.25
C MET A 39 -8.60 1.17 -0.27
N SER A 40 -9.77 1.64 -0.73
CA SER A 40 -10.06 1.75 -2.15
C SER A 40 -9.15 2.77 -2.84
N LYS A 41 -8.86 3.90 -2.19
CA LYS A 41 -7.89 4.91 -2.66
C LYS A 41 -6.49 4.31 -2.79
N ASN A 42 -6.01 3.64 -1.74
CA ASN A 42 -4.66 3.08 -1.72
C ASN A 42 -4.48 1.94 -2.74
N LYS A 43 -5.53 1.14 -2.97
CA LYS A 43 -5.56 0.14 -4.06
C LYS A 43 -5.44 0.79 -5.44
N PHE A 44 -6.07 1.94 -5.66
CA PHE A 44 -5.97 2.69 -6.90
C PHE A 44 -4.55 3.23 -7.09
N ILE A 45 -3.96 3.86 -6.07
CA ILE A 45 -2.58 4.38 -6.08
C ILE A 45 -1.60 3.29 -6.54
N ILE A 46 -1.64 2.10 -5.93
CA ILE A 46 -0.76 0.98 -6.30
C ILE A 46 -0.89 0.57 -7.77
N LYS A 47 -2.11 0.53 -8.31
CA LYS A 47 -2.34 0.20 -9.72
C LYS A 47 -1.86 1.30 -10.65
N PHE A 48 -2.16 2.54 -10.30
CA PHE A 48 -1.78 3.73 -11.08
C PHE A 48 -0.26 3.83 -11.23
N ILE A 49 0.48 3.66 -10.13
CA ILE A 49 1.95 3.66 -10.15
C ILE A 49 2.51 2.59 -11.09
N LYS A 50 1.97 1.35 -11.03
CA LYS A 50 2.39 0.26 -11.93
C LYS A 50 2.11 0.57 -13.40
N GLN A 51 0.98 1.21 -13.69
CA GLN A 51 0.63 1.59 -15.06
C GLN A 51 1.54 2.68 -15.60
N VAL A 52 1.85 3.70 -14.79
CA VAL A 52 2.80 4.76 -15.13
C VAL A 52 4.19 4.17 -15.38
N LYS A 53 4.66 3.30 -14.49
CA LYS A 53 5.95 2.59 -14.64
C LYS A 53 6.04 1.86 -15.99
N LEU A 54 5.04 1.03 -16.29
CA LEU A 54 5.01 0.27 -17.55
C LEU A 54 5.02 1.19 -18.77
N ALA A 55 4.27 2.29 -18.74
CA ALA A 55 4.27 3.23 -19.86
C ALA A 55 5.65 3.87 -20.11
N ILE A 56 6.38 4.19 -19.04
CA ILE A 56 7.75 4.73 -19.11
C ILE A 56 8.73 3.67 -19.62
N ASP A 57 8.71 2.46 -19.04
CA ASP A 57 9.60 1.36 -19.42
C ASP A 57 9.44 0.97 -20.90
N HIS A 58 8.21 0.96 -21.40
CA HIS A 58 7.88 0.66 -22.80
C HIS A 58 8.05 1.86 -23.74
N LYS A 59 8.51 3.01 -23.26
CA LYS A 59 8.68 4.25 -24.04
C LYS A 59 7.40 4.67 -24.77
N VAL A 60 6.25 4.40 -24.16
CA VAL A 60 4.93 4.79 -24.68
C VAL A 60 4.70 6.30 -24.50
N CYS A 61 5.53 6.95 -23.67
CA CYS A 61 5.45 8.36 -23.34
C CYS A 61 6.82 9.05 -23.39
N LYS A 62 6.80 10.38 -23.57
CA LYS A 62 7.98 11.23 -23.38
C LYS A 62 8.03 11.68 -21.92
N VAL A 63 9.20 11.56 -21.30
CA VAL A 63 9.51 12.06 -19.96
C VAL A 63 10.70 13.03 -20.03
N PRO A 64 10.91 13.91 -19.03
CA PRO A 64 12.10 14.75 -18.98
C PRO A 64 13.39 13.93 -19.14
N LYS A 65 14.43 14.51 -19.76
CA LYS A 65 15.71 13.80 -19.98
C LYS A 65 16.34 13.26 -18.69
N ASP A 66 16.22 14.00 -17.60
CA ASP A 66 16.77 13.63 -16.28
C ASP A 66 15.74 12.95 -15.37
N TYR A 67 14.62 12.50 -15.93
CA TYR A 67 13.57 11.84 -15.17
C TYR A 67 13.99 10.42 -14.77
N ASN A 68 13.98 10.18 -13.46
CA ASN A 68 14.14 8.84 -12.90
C ASN A 68 12.86 8.45 -12.17
N PHE A 69 12.31 7.29 -12.53
CA PHE A 69 11.18 6.73 -11.82
C PHE A 69 11.61 6.33 -10.39
N PRO A 70 10.85 6.69 -9.35
CA PRO A 70 11.14 6.38 -7.94
C PRO A 70 10.90 4.89 -7.63
N GLU A 71 11.77 4.03 -8.17
CA GLU A 71 11.66 2.56 -8.08
C GLU A 71 11.63 2.05 -6.63
N LYS A 72 12.45 2.65 -5.76
CA LYS A 72 12.54 2.26 -4.35
C LYS A 72 11.21 2.51 -3.64
N GLU A 73 10.64 3.69 -3.79
CA GLU A 73 9.41 4.09 -3.13
C GLU A 73 8.21 3.31 -3.68
N ALA A 74 8.18 3.04 -4.99
CA ALA A 74 7.17 2.18 -5.60
C ALA A 74 7.24 0.74 -5.06
N TYR A 75 8.45 0.20 -4.86
CA TYR A 75 8.65 -1.09 -4.20
C TYR A 75 8.18 -1.06 -2.75
N CYS A 76 8.52 -0.03 -1.98
CA CYS A 76 8.09 0.14 -0.59
C CYS A 76 6.55 0.18 -0.45
N LEU A 77 5.85 0.89 -1.34
CA LEU A 77 4.39 0.89 -1.38
C LEU A 77 3.80 -0.50 -1.67
N ASP A 78 4.37 -1.21 -2.65
CA ASP A 78 3.94 -2.58 -2.96
C ASP A 78 4.18 -3.52 -1.77
N ALA A 79 5.32 -3.36 -1.07
CA ALA A 79 5.68 -4.10 0.13
C ALA A 79 4.66 -3.88 1.27
N ILE A 80 4.23 -2.64 1.51
CA ILE A 80 3.17 -2.32 2.49
C ILE A 80 1.85 -2.97 2.07
N TRP A 81 1.45 -2.73 0.82
CA TRP A 81 0.14 -3.16 0.31
C TRP A 81 0.00 -4.68 0.27
N ASN A 82 1.02 -5.38 -0.21
CA ASN A 82 1.05 -6.83 -0.40
C ASN A 82 1.78 -7.58 0.72
N GLY A 83 2.16 -6.88 1.80
CA GLY A 83 2.80 -7.37 3.03
C GLY A 83 4.03 -8.25 2.82
N THR A 84 5.13 -7.55 2.72
CA THR A 84 6.50 -8.05 2.93
C THR A 84 7.20 -7.24 4.02
N CYS A 85 6.46 -6.49 4.83
CA CYS A 85 6.99 -5.64 5.88
C CYS A 85 7.16 -6.40 7.20
N TYR A 86 8.05 -5.89 8.05
CA TYR A 86 8.41 -6.50 9.32
C TYR A 86 8.56 -5.45 10.41
N TYR A 87 8.30 -5.84 11.66
CA TYR A 87 8.89 -5.18 12.81
C TYR A 87 10.11 -5.95 13.30
N GLY A 88 11.22 -5.24 13.48
CA GLY A 88 12.29 -5.66 14.36
C GLY A 88 12.00 -5.18 15.78
N VAL A 89 12.00 -6.09 16.75
CA VAL A 89 11.72 -5.80 18.16
C VAL A 89 13.00 -5.97 18.97
N LEU A 90 13.37 -4.93 19.71
CA LEU A 90 14.35 -4.98 20.79
C LEU A 90 13.60 -4.95 22.12
N LYS A 91 14.02 -5.76 23.10
CA LYS A 91 13.41 -5.87 24.43
C LYS A 91 14.05 -4.94 25.44
N ASN A 92 15.30 -4.54 25.23
CA ASN A 92 16.03 -3.67 26.15
C ASN A 92 16.94 -2.65 25.42
N PRO A 93 16.53 -1.38 25.27
CA PRO A 93 15.20 -0.85 25.60
C PRO A 93 14.11 -1.47 24.71
N PHE A 94 12.85 -1.45 25.16
CA PHE A 94 11.74 -1.89 24.31
C PHE A 94 11.58 -0.94 23.13
N LEU A 95 11.87 -1.41 21.92
CA LEU A 95 11.80 -0.62 20.69
C LEU A 95 11.29 -1.47 19.54
N ARG A 96 10.40 -0.89 18.72
CA ARG A 96 9.94 -1.47 17.45
C ARG A 96 10.45 -0.63 16.29
N ARG A 97 10.98 -1.29 15.27
CA ARG A 97 11.44 -0.63 14.03
C ARG A 97 10.76 -1.27 12.84
N PHE A 98 10.12 -0.45 12.00
CA PHE A 98 9.49 -0.88 10.77
C PHE A 98 10.54 -1.12 9.68
N HIS A 99 10.39 -2.21 8.94
CA HIS A 99 11.25 -2.56 7.82
C HIS A 99 10.43 -3.02 6.62
N TYR A 100 10.77 -2.54 5.43
CA TYR A 100 10.14 -2.95 4.16
C TYR A 100 10.59 -4.33 3.67
N ILE A 101 11.77 -4.77 4.13
CA ILE A 101 12.42 -6.04 3.81
C ILE A 101 12.81 -6.67 5.15
N LYS A 102 12.95 -8.00 5.20
CA LYS A 102 13.34 -8.69 6.42
C LYS A 102 14.73 -8.19 6.87
N PRO A 103 14.86 -7.61 8.08
CA PRO A 103 16.15 -7.15 8.54
C PRO A 103 17.08 -8.33 8.85
N GLU A 104 18.37 -8.15 8.58
CA GLU A 104 19.45 -9.06 8.98
C GLU A 104 20.12 -8.63 10.29
N GLU A 105 19.83 -7.41 10.75
CA GLU A 105 20.32 -6.86 12.01
C GLU A 105 19.87 -7.72 13.22
N PRO A 106 20.64 -7.72 14.32
CA PRO A 106 20.31 -8.49 15.50
C PRO A 106 19.13 -7.85 16.27
N TYR A 107 17.91 -8.26 15.93
CA TYR A 107 16.72 -8.02 16.74
C TYR A 107 16.46 -9.21 17.68
N ASP A 108 15.87 -8.94 18.85
CA ASP A 108 15.43 -10.01 19.76
C ASP A 108 14.31 -10.84 19.11
N GLU A 109 13.41 -10.19 18.37
CA GLU A 109 12.32 -10.82 17.63
C GLU A 109 12.10 -10.09 16.30
N ILE A 110 11.82 -10.84 15.23
CA ILE A 110 11.38 -10.29 13.93
C ILE A 110 9.96 -10.76 13.68
N VAL A 111 9.05 -9.81 13.50
CA VAL A 111 7.62 -10.05 13.34
C VAL A 111 7.22 -9.67 11.92
N GLN A 112 6.66 -10.61 11.17
CA GLN A 112 6.06 -10.28 9.89
C GLN A 112 4.73 -9.56 10.11
N LEU A 113 4.58 -8.42 9.44
CA LEU A 113 3.36 -7.62 9.49
C LEU A 113 2.31 -8.15 8.52
N PRO A 114 1.01 -8.03 8.86
CA PRO A 114 -0.05 -8.37 7.93
C PRO A 114 -0.01 -7.45 6.70
N LYS A 115 -0.53 -7.92 5.56
CA LYS A 115 -0.64 -7.08 4.37
C LYS A 115 -1.67 -5.98 4.64
N PHE A 116 -1.39 -4.72 4.30
CA PHE A 116 -2.35 -3.64 4.51
C PHE A 116 -3.70 -3.92 3.83
N ARG A 117 -3.67 -4.50 2.61
CA ARG A 117 -4.89 -4.93 1.88
C ARG A 117 -5.74 -5.99 2.60
N ASN A 118 -5.18 -6.70 3.57
CA ASN A 118 -5.82 -7.75 4.36
C ASN A 118 -6.35 -7.25 5.72
N MET A 119 -6.07 -5.99 6.06
CA MET A 119 -6.52 -5.32 7.29
C MET A 119 -7.93 -4.72 7.16
N ILE A 120 -8.68 -5.08 6.11
CA ILE A 120 -10.08 -4.65 5.99
C ILE A 120 -10.91 -5.43 7.03
N PRO A 121 -11.55 -4.75 8.01
CA PRO A 121 -12.38 -5.41 9.01
C PRO A 121 -13.54 -6.15 8.36
N ASN A 122 -13.83 -7.36 8.83
CA ASN A 122 -15.00 -8.12 8.34
C ASN A 122 -16.33 -7.57 8.89
N GLN A 123 -16.28 -6.78 9.95
CA GLN A 123 -17.45 -6.21 10.64
C GLN A 123 -17.24 -4.72 10.87
N LYS A 124 -18.34 -3.97 11.04
CA LYS A 124 -18.27 -2.55 11.39
C LYS A 124 -17.67 -2.41 12.79
N ILE A 125 -16.62 -1.60 12.90
CA ILE A 125 -15.98 -1.30 14.18
C ILE A 125 -16.84 -0.26 14.90
N SER A 126 -17.44 -0.64 16.04
CA SER A 126 -18.07 0.26 17.01
C SER A 126 -17.09 0.65 18.12
N ASP A 127 -17.44 1.64 18.94
CA ASP A 127 -16.60 2.03 20.07
C ASP A 127 -16.41 0.93 21.11
N GLU A 128 -17.36 0.01 21.20
CA GLU A 128 -17.32 -1.15 22.10
C GLU A 128 -16.58 -2.36 21.49
N THR A 129 -16.14 -2.26 20.23
CA THR A 129 -15.45 -3.37 19.56
C THR A 129 -14.08 -3.60 20.19
N LEU A 130 -13.94 -4.71 20.92
CA LEU A 130 -12.69 -5.12 21.56
C LEU A 130 -11.74 -5.83 20.59
N LEU A 131 -12.28 -6.75 19.81
CA LEU A 131 -11.54 -7.54 18.83
C LEU A 131 -11.99 -7.24 17.42
N ILE A 132 -11.01 -7.09 16.54
CA ILE A 132 -11.21 -6.89 15.11
C ILE A 132 -10.72 -8.13 14.39
N GLN A 133 -11.60 -8.73 13.60
CA GLN A 133 -11.25 -9.84 12.72
C GLN A 133 -10.66 -9.32 11.41
N ILE A 134 -9.43 -9.73 11.11
CA ILE A 134 -8.71 -9.46 9.86
C ILE A 134 -8.56 -10.74 9.04
N ARG A 135 -8.13 -10.61 7.77
CA ARG A 135 -8.04 -11.75 6.84
C ARG A 135 -6.73 -12.53 6.93
N GLU A 136 -5.79 -12.06 7.73
CA GLU A 136 -4.46 -12.63 7.87
C GLU A 136 -4.16 -12.89 9.33
N SER A 137 -3.58 -14.06 9.63
CA SER A 137 -3.29 -14.45 10.99
C SER A 137 -1.94 -13.88 11.45
N ILE A 138 -1.88 -13.32 12.65
CA ILE A 138 -0.63 -12.86 13.29
C ILE A 138 -0.38 -13.61 14.60
N PRO A 139 0.87 -13.69 15.11
CA PRO A 139 1.17 -14.42 16.33
C PRO A 139 0.36 -13.91 17.54
N LEU A 140 -0.15 -14.82 18.38
CA LEU A 140 -1.05 -14.50 19.51
C LEU A 140 -0.48 -13.41 20.42
N LYS A 141 0.82 -13.51 20.72
CA LYS A 141 1.56 -12.54 21.54
C LYS A 141 1.38 -11.10 21.07
N TYR A 142 1.40 -10.86 19.76
CA TYR A 142 1.25 -9.52 19.19
C TYR A 142 -0.20 -9.18 18.87
N ALA A 143 -1.03 -10.17 18.53
CA ALA A 143 -2.46 -10.00 18.29
C ALA A 143 -3.19 -9.37 19.46
N PHE A 144 -2.78 -9.73 20.67
CA PHE A 144 -3.45 -9.36 21.91
C PHE A 144 -2.60 -8.53 22.86
N GLU A 145 -1.57 -7.88 22.33
CA GLU A 145 -0.76 -6.97 23.12
C GLU A 145 -1.61 -5.87 23.75
N GLY A 146 -1.27 -5.50 24.99
CA GLY A 146 -2.02 -4.53 25.80
C GLY A 146 -3.26 -5.10 26.49
N SER A 147 -3.68 -6.33 26.16
CA SER A 147 -4.80 -6.99 26.84
C SER A 147 -4.33 -7.98 27.91
N SER A 148 -5.03 -7.99 29.04
CA SER A 148 -4.78 -8.99 30.08
C SER A 148 -5.39 -10.34 29.69
N TYR A 149 -4.78 -11.44 30.15
CA TYR A 149 -5.33 -12.78 29.96
C TYR A 149 -6.77 -12.91 30.48
N ALA A 150 -7.07 -12.29 31.61
CA ALA A 150 -8.41 -12.28 32.20
C ALA A 150 -9.43 -11.56 31.28
N THR A 151 -9.04 -10.44 30.69
CA THR A 151 -9.85 -9.69 29.71
C THR A 151 -10.15 -10.55 28.49
N LEU A 152 -9.16 -11.28 27.97
CA LEU A 152 -9.36 -12.13 26.80
C LEU A 152 -10.30 -13.31 27.06
N ILE A 153 -10.23 -13.94 28.24
CA ILE A 153 -11.16 -15.04 28.57
C ILE A 153 -12.59 -14.54 28.75
N ASN A 154 -12.77 -13.40 29.40
CA ASN A 154 -14.09 -12.89 29.75
C ASN A 154 -14.80 -12.27 28.53
N ASP A 155 -14.06 -11.59 27.65
CA ASP A 155 -14.66 -10.73 26.62
C ASP A 155 -14.45 -11.23 25.19
N ALA A 156 -13.43 -12.06 24.91
CA ALA A 156 -12.94 -12.19 23.54
C ALA A 156 -13.66 -13.19 22.64
N GLY A 157 -14.59 -14.02 23.13
CA GLY A 157 -15.30 -14.98 22.26
C GLY A 157 -14.38 -15.88 21.41
N LEU A 158 -13.10 -16.02 21.78
CA LEU A 158 -12.10 -16.85 21.08
C LEU A 158 -12.28 -18.35 21.39
N THR A 159 -13.46 -18.73 21.81
CA THR A 159 -13.85 -20.07 22.20
C THR A 159 -14.57 -20.72 21.04
N HIS A 160 -13.82 -21.48 20.23
CA HIS A 160 -14.47 -22.46 19.36
C HIS A 160 -15.12 -23.52 20.25
N GLN A 161 -16.44 -23.47 20.41
CA GLN A 161 -17.16 -24.50 21.16
C GLN A 161 -17.03 -25.82 20.39
N MET A 162 -16.33 -26.78 20.98
CA MET A 162 -16.25 -28.13 20.44
C MET A 162 -17.66 -28.76 20.48
N SER A 163 -17.89 -29.80 19.68
CA SER A 163 -19.18 -30.50 19.62
C SER A 163 -19.63 -31.10 20.95
N ASP A 164 -18.71 -31.28 21.90
CA ASP A 164 -18.96 -31.73 23.27
C ASP A 164 -19.25 -30.58 24.26
N GLY A 165 -19.32 -29.34 23.79
CA GLY A 165 -19.52 -28.15 24.62
C GLY A 165 -18.26 -27.65 25.33
N SER A 166 -17.11 -28.31 25.16
CA SER A 166 -15.84 -27.85 25.70
C SER A 166 -15.36 -26.60 24.96
N MET A 167 -14.80 -25.66 25.72
CA MET A 167 -14.19 -24.46 25.19
C MET A 167 -12.68 -24.61 25.33
N PRO A 168 -11.90 -24.70 24.23
CA PRO A 168 -10.45 -24.67 24.33
C PRO A 168 -10.05 -23.32 24.91
N LYS A 169 -9.45 -23.35 26.10
CA LYS A 169 -8.89 -22.15 26.74
C LYS A 169 -7.44 -22.03 26.34
N PHE A 170 -7.06 -20.89 25.78
CA PHE A 170 -5.65 -20.52 25.66
C PHE A 170 -5.03 -20.52 27.06
N THR A 171 -3.81 -21.02 27.17
CA THR A 171 -2.99 -20.91 28.37
C THR A 171 -2.16 -19.62 28.32
N GLN A 172 -1.61 -19.21 29.46
CA GLN A 172 -0.65 -18.10 29.49
C GLN A 172 0.60 -18.39 28.64
N GLN A 173 0.97 -19.66 28.46
CA GLN A 173 2.09 -20.06 27.61
C GLN A 173 1.78 -19.86 26.12
N ASP A 174 0.53 -20.08 25.71
CA ASP A 174 0.10 -19.84 24.32
C ASP A 174 0.20 -18.36 23.95
N MET A 175 -0.02 -17.47 24.92
CA MET A 175 0.12 -16.01 24.78
C MET A 175 1.56 -15.54 24.56
N THR A 176 2.55 -16.38 24.85
CA THR A 176 3.97 -16.05 24.60
C THR A 176 4.51 -16.72 23.34
N SER A 177 3.73 -17.61 22.72
CA SER A 177 4.12 -18.33 21.52
C SER A 177 4.14 -17.44 20.28
N LEU A 178 5.20 -17.58 19.47
CA LEU A 178 5.32 -16.96 18.15
C LEU A 178 4.75 -17.85 17.03
N THR A 179 4.51 -19.14 17.30
CA THR A 179 4.05 -20.10 16.30
C THR A 179 2.52 -20.17 16.23
N MET A 180 1.84 -19.95 17.35
CA MET A 180 0.38 -19.87 17.40
C MET A 180 -0.09 -18.52 16.86
N LYS A 181 -1.09 -18.54 15.98
CA LYS A 181 -1.59 -17.35 15.28
C LYS A 181 -3.10 -17.19 15.45
N SER A 182 -3.58 -15.94 15.35
CA SER A 182 -5.00 -15.57 15.39
C SER A 182 -5.33 -14.59 14.28
N TYR A 183 -6.57 -14.69 13.77
CA TYR A 183 -7.18 -13.72 12.85
C TYR A 183 -7.88 -12.57 13.58
N HIS A 184 -8.06 -12.69 14.89
CA HIS A 184 -8.59 -11.63 15.74
C HIS A 184 -7.43 -10.91 16.41
N ILE A 185 -7.45 -9.58 16.35
CA ILE A 185 -6.49 -8.71 17.01
C ILE A 185 -7.23 -7.67 17.85
N THR A 186 -6.60 -7.13 18.88
CA THR A 186 -7.22 -6.07 19.69
C THR A 186 -7.40 -4.81 18.86
N ARG A 187 -8.41 -4.00 19.18
CA ARG A 187 -8.62 -2.69 18.55
C ARG A 187 -7.38 -1.80 18.64
N GLN A 188 -6.68 -1.82 19.78
CA GLN A 188 -5.45 -1.04 19.96
C GLN A 188 -4.34 -1.46 18.98
N VAL A 189 -4.10 -2.77 18.83
CA VAL A 189 -3.09 -3.29 17.90
C VAL A 189 -3.51 -3.00 16.45
N PHE A 190 -4.77 -3.18 16.11
CA PHE A 190 -5.30 -2.83 14.79
C PHE A 190 -5.05 -1.36 14.44
N ASN A 191 -5.44 -0.45 15.33
CA ASN A 191 -5.28 1.00 15.12
C ASN A 191 -3.81 1.37 14.95
N SER A 192 -2.93 0.85 15.82
CA SER A 192 -1.49 1.11 15.72
C SER A 192 -0.89 0.62 14.40
N LEU A 193 -1.30 -0.56 13.93
CA LEU A 193 -0.86 -1.07 12.62
C LEU A 193 -1.37 -0.20 11.46
N MET A 194 -2.63 0.24 11.54
CA MET A 194 -3.23 1.12 10.53
C MET A 194 -2.52 2.47 10.47
N GLU A 195 -2.26 3.10 11.61
CA GLU A 195 -1.53 4.36 11.73
C GLU A 195 -0.12 4.25 11.12
N ASP A 196 0.63 3.21 11.47
CA ASP A 196 1.97 2.96 10.92
C ASP A 196 1.90 2.74 9.40
N PHE A 197 0.99 1.90 8.93
CA PHE A 197 0.85 1.66 7.49
C PHE A 197 0.47 2.92 6.73
N GLU A 198 -0.46 3.72 7.22
CA GLU A 198 -0.86 4.98 6.59
C GLU A 198 0.30 5.98 6.58
N TYR A 199 1.04 6.09 7.68
CA TYR A 199 2.23 6.95 7.75
C TYR A 199 3.26 6.58 6.68
N PHE A 200 3.72 5.34 6.65
CA PHE A 200 4.75 4.90 5.69
C PHE A 200 4.21 4.88 4.25
N PHE A 201 2.93 4.57 4.05
CA PHE A 201 2.32 4.60 2.72
C PHE A 201 2.30 6.03 2.18
N ASN A 202 1.84 7.00 2.97
CA ASN A 202 1.77 8.39 2.55
C ASN A 202 3.15 8.99 2.31
N GLU A 203 4.16 8.65 3.12
CA GLU A 203 5.54 9.10 2.90
C GLU A 203 6.07 8.69 1.52
N ASN A 204 5.94 7.41 1.16
CA ASN A 204 6.38 6.92 -0.14
C ASN A 204 5.53 7.48 -1.29
N TRP A 205 4.21 7.58 -1.10
CA TRP A 205 3.32 8.18 -2.11
C TRP A 205 3.69 9.63 -2.41
N ASN A 206 4.01 10.43 -1.40
CA ASN A 206 4.40 11.84 -1.59
C ASN A 206 5.64 12.00 -2.46
N ILE A 207 6.63 11.11 -2.32
CA ILE A 207 7.85 11.14 -3.16
C ILE A 207 7.49 10.81 -4.62
N ILE A 208 6.62 9.82 -4.80
CA ILE A 208 6.17 9.40 -6.14
C ILE A 208 5.31 10.47 -6.80
N SER A 209 4.39 11.11 -6.07
CA SER A 209 3.52 12.16 -6.59
C SER A 209 4.32 13.38 -7.04
N ILE A 210 5.35 13.79 -6.29
CA ILE A 210 6.29 14.84 -6.69
C ILE A 210 7.02 14.45 -7.99
N SER A 211 7.42 13.18 -8.12
CA SER A 211 8.03 12.70 -9.36
C SER A 211 7.05 12.78 -10.54
N PHE A 212 5.80 12.34 -10.36
CA PHE A 212 4.77 12.40 -11.39
C PHE A 212 4.43 13.84 -11.80
N GLN A 213 4.43 14.78 -10.86
CA GLN A 213 4.24 16.21 -11.15
C GLN A 213 5.28 16.74 -12.16
N LYS A 214 6.53 16.29 -12.08
CA LYS A 214 7.57 16.67 -13.07
C LYS A 214 7.24 16.24 -14.50
N ILE A 215 6.55 15.12 -14.67
CA ILE A 215 6.08 14.67 -15.98
C ILE A 215 5.02 15.64 -16.51
N ILE A 216 4.06 16.01 -15.66
CA ILE A 216 2.98 16.95 -16.00
C ILE A 216 3.56 18.32 -16.37
N ASP A 217 4.49 18.85 -15.57
CA ASP A 217 5.08 20.17 -15.78
C ASP A 217 5.89 20.23 -17.09
N HIS A 218 6.60 19.16 -17.44
CA HIS A 218 7.39 19.08 -18.67
C HIS A 218 6.52 19.16 -19.93
N SER A 219 5.38 18.45 -19.94
CA SER A 219 4.39 18.58 -21.02
C SER A 219 3.72 19.95 -21.06
N GLY A 220 3.56 20.63 -19.91
CA GLY A 220 3.07 22.00 -19.85
C GLY A 220 4.03 23.02 -20.47
N MET A 221 5.35 22.77 -20.42
CA MET A 221 6.35 23.60 -21.11
C MET A 221 6.40 23.38 -22.63
N GLY A 222 5.96 22.22 -23.13
CA GLY A 222 5.95 21.88 -24.56
C GLY A 222 4.84 22.53 -25.38
N LEU A 223 3.73 22.96 -24.76
CA LEU A 223 2.57 23.53 -25.46
C LEU A 223 2.68 25.04 -25.77
N GLY A 224 3.81 25.68 -25.46
CA GLY A 224 3.94 27.14 -25.64
C GLY A 224 5.28 27.65 -26.18
N MET A 225 6.34 26.82 -26.25
CA MET A 225 7.67 27.30 -26.64
C MET A 225 8.20 26.68 -27.93
N GLU A 226 7.99 25.38 -28.16
CA GLU A 226 8.51 24.71 -29.37
C GLU A 226 7.73 25.15 -30.63
N ASP A 227 6.40 25.30 -30.54
CA ASP A 227 5.57 25.84 -31.63
C ASP A 227 5.81 27.33 -31.93
N PHE A 228 6.34 28.08 -30.95
CA PHE A 228 6.70 29.48 -31.14
C PHE A 228 8.05 29.61 -31.84
N ILE A 229 9.02 28.74 -31.51
CA ILE A 229 10.36 28.75 -32.10
C ILE A 229 10.32 28.25 -33.55
N GLU A 230 9.59 27.17 -33.86
CA GLU A 230 9.47 26.70 -35.24
C GLU A 230 8.75 27.71 -36.16
N LYS A 231 7.75 28.43 -35.63
CA LYS A 231 7.09 29.51 -36.39
C LYS A 231 7.97 30.74 -36.56
N GLN A 232 8.81 31.08 -35.58
CA GLN A 232 9.72 32.23 -35.69
C GLN A 232 10.84 31.95 -36.70
N ASP A 233 11.41 30.75 -36.72
CA ASP A 233 12.47 30.38 -37.65
C ASP A 233 11.96 30.25 -39.10
N SER A 234 10.73 29.77 -39.29
CA SER A 234 10.09 29.77 -40.62
C SER A 234 9.73 31.17 -41.15
N PHE A 235 9.49 32.13 -40.26
CA PHE A 235 9.22 33.53 -40.65
C PHE A 235 10.50 34.30 -40.99
N ILE A 236 11.64 33.92 -40.40
CA ILE A 236 12.96 34.50 -40.69
C ILE A 236 13.58 33.88 -41.95
N ALA A 237 13.34 32.59 -42.22
CA ALA A 237 13.85 31.90 -43.41
C ALA A 237 13.03 32.12 -44.70
N GLY A 238 11.90 32.84 -44.62
CA GLY A 238 11.01 33.15 -45.76
C GLY A 238 11.08 34.59 -46.26
N VAL A 239 12.05 35.38 -45.78
CA VAL A 239 12.33 36.74 -46.26
C VAL A 239 13.65 36.73 -47.01
N ASP A 240 13.61 36.25 -48.25
CA ASP A 240 14.54 36.58 -49.34
C ASP A 240 13.78 36.50 -50.67
#